data_AF-A0A376LBD1-F1
#
_entry.id   AF-A0A376LBD1-F1
#
_cell.length_a   1.000
_cell.length_b   1.000
_cell.length_c   1.000
_cell.angle_alpha   90.00
_cell.angle_beta   90.00
_cell.angle_gamma   90.00
#
_symmetry.space_group_name_H-M   'P 1'
#
loop_
_entity.id
_entity.type
_entity.pdbx_description
1 polymer ?
#
loop_
_entity_poly.entity_id
_entity_poly.type
_entity_poly.pdbx_seq_one_letter_code
_entity_poly.pdbx_strand_id
1 'polypeptide(L)'
;MRDTRVLLERQQTIGALQDFTAELQPVLRQVGDLERILARLALRTARPRDLARMRHAFQQLPELRALLENVDSAPVQALREKNGRVCRAARSAGASNHRHTASAGTRRWCYRTGL
;
A
#
# COMPACT_ATOMS: atom_id res chain seq x y z
N MET A 1 -28.03 0.93 -2.36
CA MET A 1 -27.37 0.36 -3.55
C MET A 1 -28.37 -0.54 -4.24
N ARG A 2 -28.54 -0.45 -5.57
CA ARG A 2 -29.48 -1.28 -6.35
C ARG A 2 -28.79 -2.34 -7.22
N ASP A 3 -27.46 -2.39 -7.20
CA ASP A 3 -26.68 -3.35 -7.97
C ASP A 3 -26.40 -4.60 -7.14
N THR A 4 -27.08 -5.69 -7.47
CA THR A 4 -26.96 -6.98 -6.78
C THR A 4 -25.57 -7.60 -6.94
N ARG A 5 -24.85 -7.30 -8.03
CA ARG A 5 -23.49 -7.83 -8.27
C ARG A 5 -22.51 -7.24 -7.26
N VAL A 6 -22.60 -5.94 -7.02
CA VAL A 6 -21.76 -5.24 -6.03
C VAL A 6 -22.04 -5.76 -4.61
N LEU A 7 -23.30 -6.11 -4.31
CA LEU A 7 -23.64 -6.68 -3.01
C LEU A 7 -23.03 -8.07 -2.81
N LEU A 8 -23.07 -8.93 -3.84
CA LEU A 8 -22.45 -10.25 -3.80
C LEU A 8 -20.93 -10.17 -3.65
N GLU A 9 -20.26 -9.31 -4.43
CA GLU A 9 -18.82 -9.09 -4.32
C GLU A 9 -18.41 -8.64 -2.91
N ARG A 10 -19.21 -7.77 -2.28
CA ARG A 10 -18.97 -7.32 -0.90
C ARG A 10 -19.12 -8.46 0.11
N GLN A 11 -20.16 -9.28 -0.01
CA GLN A 11 -20.36 -10.42 0.89
C GLN A 11 -19.23 -11.44 0.77
N GLN A 12 -18.82 -11.76 -0.46
CA GLN A 12 -17.68 -12.65 -0.73
C GLN A 12 -16.37 -12.07 -0.17
N THR A 13 -16.16 -10.77 -0.31
CA THR A 13 -14.99 -10.08 0.25
C THR A 13 -14.99 -10.12 1.77
N ILE A 14 -16.14 -9.85 2.41
CA ILE A 14 -16.27 -9.88 3.87
C ILE A 14 -16.02 -11.29 4.40
N GLY A 15 -16.65 -12.31 3.81
CA GLY A 15 -16.45 -13.70 4.23
C GLY A 15 -14.98 -14.14 4.11
N ALA A 16 -14.33 -13.82 2.98
CA ALA A 16 -12.95 -14.21 2.74
C ALA A 16 -11.93 -13.48 3.63
N LEU A 17 -12.24 -12.28 4.13
CA LEU A 17 -11.32 -11.47 4.94
C LEU A 17 -11.52 -11.62 6.45
N GLN A 18 -12.54 -12.35 6.91
CA GLN A 18 -12.84 -12.51 8.33
C GLN A 18 -11.64 -13.08 9.10
N ASP A 19 -11.05 -14.17 8.61
CA ASP A 19 -9.93 -14.84 9.28
C ASP A 19 -8.62 -14.03 9.24
N PHE A 20 -8.47 -13.14 8.25
CA PHE A 20 -7.27 -12.32 8.05
C PHE A 20 -7.36 -10.95 8.73
N THR A 21 -8.48 -10.63 9.38
CA THR A 21 -8.74 -9.29 9.93
C THR A 21 -7.72 -8.89 11.00
N ALA A 22 -7.30 -9.83 11.85
CA ALA A 22 -6.35 -9.57 12.92
C ALA A 22 -4.96 -9.18 12.39
N GLU A 23 -4.54 -9.78 11.28
CA GLU A 23 -3.24 -9.52 10.63
C GLU A 23 -3.29 -8.29 9.72
N LEU A 24 -4.42 -8.07 9.05
CA LEU A 24 -4.59 -6.95 8.12
C LEU A 24 -4.77 -5.59 8.84
N GLN A 25 -5.48 -5.55 9.96
CA GLN A 25 -5.75 -4.32 10.70
C GLN A 25 -4.48 -3.50 11.05
N PRO A 26 -3.42 -4.07 11.64
CA PRO A 26 -2.23 -3.29 11.99
C PRO A 26 -1.54 -2.71 10.76
N VAL A 27 -1.42 -3.47 9.67
CA VAL A 27 -0.81 -3.00 8.41
C VAL A 27 -1.64 -1.88 7.78
N LEU A 28 -2.97 -2.02 7.73
CA LEU A 28 -3.88 -0.99 7.21
C LEU A 28 -3.84 0.29 8.05
N ARG A 29 -3.67 0.20 9.37
CA ARG A 29 -3.48 1.38 10.23
C ARG A 29 -2.20 2.14 9.91
N GLN A 30 -1.12 1.44 9.52
CA GLN A 30 0.15 2.09 9.13
C GLN A 30 0.05 2.82 7.77
N VAL A 31 -0.80 2.34 6.85
CA VAL A 31 -1.12 3.06 5.61
C VAL A 31 -1.78 4.41 5.93
N GLY A 32 -2.66 4.43 6.93
CA GLY A 32 -3.28 5.65 7.43
C GLY A 32 -4.15 6.37 6.38
N ASP A 33 -4.38 7.66 6.62
CA ASP A 33 -5.29 8.47 5.82
C ASP A 33 -4.60 9.07 4.58
N LEU A 34 -4.39 8.22 3.57
CA LEU A 34 -3.83 8.62 2.27
C LEU A 34 -4.76 9.53 1.48
N GLU A 35 -6.08 9.35 1.61
CA GLU A 35 -7.07 10.12 0.86
C GLU A 35 -6.99 11.61 1.20
N ARG A 36 -6.90 11.96 2.49
CA ARG A 36 -6.72 13.36 2.90
C ARG A 36 -5.38 13.94 2.49
N ILE A 37 -4.32 13.12 2.42
CA ILE A 37 -3.03 13.57 1.93
C ILE A 37 -3.11 13.90 0.43
N LEU A 38 -3.75 13.02 -0.36
CA LEU A 38 -3.97 13.24 -1.78
C LEU A 38 -4.83 14.47 -2.05
N ALA A 39 -5.87 14.71 -1.24
CA ALA A 39 -6.68 15.93 -1.31
C ALA A 39 -5.84 17.19 -1.06
N ARG A 40 -4.98 17.19 -0.02
CA ARG A 40 -4.06 18.31 0.24
C ARG A 40 -3.03 18.51 -0.87
N LEU A 41 -2.56 17.41 -1.49
CA LEU A 41 -1.66 17.47 -2.64
C LEU A 41 -2.35 18.13 -3.84
N ALA A 42 -3.58 17.74 -4.15
CA ALA A 42 -4.38 18.31 -5.23
C ALA A 42 -4.61 19.83 -5.04
N LEU A 43 -4.81 20.25 -3.80
CA LEU A 43 -4.93 21.67 -3.42
C LEU A 43 -3.59 22.39 -3.26
N ARG A 44 -2.44 21.71 -3.48
CA ARG A 44 -1.08 22.25 -3.29
C ARG A 44 -0.80 22.77 -1.87
N THR A 45 -1.50 22.26 -0.86
CA THR A 45 -1.34 22.63 0.56
C THR A 45 -0.68 21.52 1.39
N ALA A 46 -0.22 20.45 0.73
CA ALA A 46 0.46 19.33 1.38
C ALA A 46 1.73 19.79 2.10
N ARG A 47 1.86 19.40 3.37
CA ARG A 47 3.06 19.68 4.18
C ARG A 47 4.13 18.62 3.94
N PRO A 48 5.43 18.89 4.17
CA PRO A 48 6.49 17.88 4.05
C PRO A 48 6.24 16.61 4.87
N ARG A 49 5.57 16.74 6.03
CA ARG A 49 5.15 15.61 6.87
C ARG A 49 4.09 14.73 6.20
N ASP A 50 3.21 15.29 5.39
CA ASP A 50 2.21 14.54 4.64
C ASP A 50 2.90 13.64 3.59
N LEU A 51 3.93 14.14 2.91
CA LEU A 51 4.74 13.37 1.97
C LEU A 51 5.53 12.26 2.67
N ALA A 52 6.09 12.54 3.86
CA ALA A 52 6.75 11.52 4.67
C ALA A 52 5.78 10.40 5.07
N ARG A 53 4.55 10.75 5.48
CA ARG A 53 3.49 9.78 5.81
C ARG A 53 3.04 8.99 4.58
N MET A 54 2.89 9.62 3.42
CA MET A 54 2.60 8.93 2.16
C MET A 54 3.70 7.92 1.80
N ARG A 55 4.97 8.30 1.96
CA ARG A 55 6.11 7.37 1.77
C ARG A 55 6.03 6.18 2.72
N HIS A 56 5.77 6.42 4.01
CA HIS A 56 5.61 5.35 4.99
C HIS A 56 4.46 4.40 4.64
N ALA A 57 3.32 4.95 4.21
CA ALA A 57 2.18 4.16 3.76
C ALA A 57 2.53 3.27 2.55
N PHE A 58 3.26 3.81 1.58
CA PHE A 58 3.71 3.04 0.41
C PHE A 58 4.72 1.94 0.76
N GLN A 59 5.48 2.08 1.84
CA GLN A 59 6.38 1.03 2.33
C GLN A 59 5.63 -0.19 2.89
N GLN A 60 4.37 -0.03 3.30
CA GLN A 60 3.54 -1.13 3.84
C GLN A 60 2.82 -1.91 2.73
N LEU A 61 2.75 -1.37 1.51
CA LEU A 61 2.04 -2.02 0.40
C LEU A 61 2.60 -3.40 0.03
N PRO A 62 3.91 -3.68 0.04
CA PRO A 62 4.43 -5.03 -0.23
C PRO A 62 3.95 -6.05 0.80
N GLU A 63 3.96 -5.68 2.08
CA GLU A 63 3.50 -6.54 3.18
C GLU A 63 1.99 -6.79 3.08
N LEU A 64 1.21 -5.73 2.85
CA LEU A 64 -0.23 -5.86 2.61
C LEU A 64 -0.53 -6.79 1.41
N ARG A 65 0.27 -6.72 0.34
CA ARG A 65 0.10 -7.59 -0.83
C ARG A 65 0.45 -9.04 -0.55
N ALA A 66 1.40 -9.31 0.34
CA ALA A 66 1.76 -10.67 0.75
C ALA A 66 0.63 -11.28 1.60
N LEU A 67 0.08 -10.52 2.55
CA LEU A 67 -1.06 -10.97 3.36
C LEU A 67 -2.30 -11.28 2.50
N LEU A 68 -2.58 -10.43 1.52
CA LEU A 68 -3.71 -10.63 0.59
C LEU A 68 -3.47 -11.72 -0.46
N GLU A 69 -2.27 -12.28 -0.57
CA GLU A 69 -1.99 -13.38 -1.51
C GLU A 69 -2.63 -14.69 -1.06
N ASN A 70 -2.71 -14.90 0.25
CA ASN A 70 -3.27 -16.10 0.86
C ASN A 70 -4.82 -16.07 0.93
N VAL A 71 -5.44 -14.98 0.49
CA VAL A 71 -6.90 -14.84 0.50
C VAL A 71 -7.45 -15.31 -0.84
N ASP A 72 -8.07 -16.50 -0.83
CA ASP A 72 -8.68 -17.11 -2.01
C ASP A 72 -10.06 -16.50 -2.30
N SER A 73 -10.06 -15.31 -2.91
CA SER A 73 -11.27 -14.59 -3.30
C SER A 73 -11.00 -13.68 -4.49
N ALA A 74 -11.71 -13.89 -5.60
CA ALA A 74 -11.54 -13.11 -6.82
C ALA A 74 -11.74 -11.59 -6.61
N PRO A 75 -12.77 -11.12 -5.86
CA PRO A 75 -12.90 -9.71 -5.48
C PRO A 75 -11.69 -9.15 -4.72
N VAL A 76 -11.10 -9.95 -3.82
CA VAL A 76 -9.93 -9.54 -3.02
C VAL A 76 -8.68 -9.45 -3.89
N GLN A 77 -8.46 -10.41 -4.81
CA GLN A 77 -7.36 -10.34 -5.76
C GLN A 77 -7.48 -9.14 -6.70
N ALA A 78 -8.69 -8.80 -7.16
CA ALA A 78 -8.93 -7.58 -7.93
C ALA A 78 -8.58 -6.29 -7.16
N LEU A 79 -8.84 -6.26 -5.84
CA LEU A 79 -8.42 -5.15 -4.97
C LEU A 79 -6.89 -5.10 -4.81
N ARG A 80 -6.24 -6.26 -4.65
CA ARG A 80 -4.78 -6.38 -4.56
C ARG A 80 -4.10 -5.87 -5.84
N GLU A 81 -4.64 -6.20 -7.01
CA GLU A 81 -4.13 -5.73 -8.30
C GLU A 81 -4.24 -4.22 -8.49
N LYS A 82 -5.39 -3.63 -8.12
CA LYS A 82 -5.58 -2.17 -8.15
C LYS A 82 -4.51 -1.44 -7.33
N ASN A 83 -4.20 -1.95 -6.13
CA ASN A 83 -3.13 -1.42 -5.27
C ASN A 83 -1.73 -1.65 -5.87
N GLY A 84 -1.51 -2.75 -6.60
CA GLY A 84 -0.23 -3.09 -7.23
C GLY A 84 0.22 -2.13 -8.34
N ARG A 85 -0.71 -1.41 -9.00
CA ARG A 85 -0.36 -0.42 -10.05
C ARG A 85 0.47 0.74 -9.49
N VAL A 86 0.25 1.14 -8.23
CA VAL A 86 0.97 2.23 -7.56
C VAL A 86 2.44 1.87 -7.27
N CYS A 87 2.73 0.62 -6.86
CA CYS A 87 4.10 0.18 -6.56
C CYS A 87 5.01 0.09 -7.79
N ARG A 88 4.46 -0.17 -8.98
CA ARG A 88 5.26 -0.21 -10.21
C ARG A 88 5.84 1.17 -10.54
N ALA A 89 5.03 2.22 -10.37
CA ALA A 89 5.44 3.61 -10.59
C ALA A 89 6.46 4.13 -9.56
N ALA A 90 6.37 3.69 -8.29
CA ALA A 90 7.32 4.11 -7.25
C ALA A 90 8.73 3.51 -7.44
N ARG A 91 8.84 2.27 -7.96
CA ARG A 91 10.13 1.63 -8.21
C ARG A 91 10.94 2.31 -9.32
N SER A 92 10.29 2.90 -10.32
CA SER A 92 10.96 3.68 -11.37
C SER A 92 11.37 5.08 -10.92
N ALA A 93 10.69 5.67 -9.93
CA ALA A 93 10.98 7.02 -9.43
C ALA A 93 12.16 7.08 -8.44
N GLY A 94 12.49 5.97 -7.76
CA GLY A 94 13.61 5.88 -6.81
C GLY A 94 14.98 5.60 -7.44
N ALA A 95 15.06 5.31 -8.73
CA ALA A 95 16.30 4.91 -9.40
C ALA A 95 17.11 6.08 -9.99
N SER A 96 16.57 7.30 -10.00
CA SER A 96 17.15 8.44 -10.73
C SER A 96 17.79 9.54 -9.88
N ASN A 97 17.86 9.41 -8.55
CA ASN A 97 18.44 10.46 -7.70
C ASN A 97 19.59 9.99 -6.78
N HIS A 98 20.61 9.33 -7.34
CA HIS A 98 21.91 9.18 -6.69
C HIS A 98 23.05 9.25 -7.71
N ARG A 99 23.32 10.45 -8.21
CA ARG A 99 24.65 10.85 -8.67
C ARG A 99 24.98 12.17 -8.01
N HIS A 100 25.60 12.12 -6.84
CA HIS A 100 26.80 12.89 -6.51
C HIS A 100 27.28 12.58 -5.08
N THR A 101 28.50 12.03 -5.04
CA THR A 101 29.57 12.13 -4.05
C THR A 101 29.45 11.54 -2.64
N ALA A 102 30.48 10.75 -2.33
CA ALA A 102 31.13 10.54 -1.03
C ALA A 102 30.69 9.35 -0.16
N SER A 103 31.53 8.30 -0.25
CA SER A 103 32.15 7.52 0.82
C SER A 103 31.34 7.12 2.07
N ALA A 104 31.35 5.79 2.29
CA ALA A 104 31.29 5.10 3.57
C ALA A 104 30.02 5.30 4.42
N GLY A 105 29.21 4.23 4.48
CA GLY A 105 28.11 4.14 5.46
C GLY A 105 26.88 3.48 4.88
N THR A 106 26.98 2.17 4.69
CA THR A 106 25.93 1.16 4.57
C THR A 106 24.52 1.66 4.94
N ARG A 107 23.75 2.19 3.98
CA ARG A 107 22.28 2.29 4.09
C ARG A 107 21.65 1.38 3.06
N ARG A 108 21.67 0.10 3.42
CA ARG A 108 20.97 -1.01 2.78
C ARG A 108 19.47 -0.84 2.99
N TRP A 109 18.81 -0.06 2.13
CA TRP A 109 17.35 -0.12 1.98
C TRP A 109 17.01 -1.29 1.06
N CYS A 110 17.12 -2.49 1.63
CA CYS A 110 16.66 -3.72 0.99
C CYS A 110 15.91 -4.50 2.07
N TYR A 111 14.59 -4.39 1.98
CA TYR A 111 13.56 -5.34 2.47
C TYR A 111 14.19 -6.57 3.13
N ARG A 112 14.31 -6.56 4.46
CA ARG A 112 14.70 -7.71 5.26
C ARG A 112 13.45 -8.54 5.50
N THR A 113 13.14 -9.41 4.55
CA THR A 113 12.31 -10.60 4.75
C THR A 113 13.17 -11.71 5.33
N GLY A 114 12.65 -12.37 6.38
CA GLY A 114 12.91 -13.79 6.69
C GLY A 114 14.15 -14.10 7.54
N LEU A 115 13.95 -14.23 8.85
CA LEU A 115 14.17 -15.44 9.66
C LEU A 115 13.69 -15.17 11.08
#